data_AF-Q8MZQ8-F1
#
_entry.id   AF-Q8MZQ8-F1
#
_cell.length_a   1.000
_cell.length_b   1.000
_cell.length_c   1.000
_cell.angle_alpha   90.00
_cell.angle_beta   90.00
_cell.angle_gamma   90.00
#
_symmetry.space_group_name_H-M   'P 1'
#
loop_
_entity.id
_entity.type
_entity.pdbx_description
1 polymer ?
#
loop_
_entity_poly.entity_id
_entity_poly.type
_entity_poly.pdbx_seq_one_letter_code
_entity_poly.pdbx_strand_id
1 'polypeptide(L)' 'MRLGLLQVKLGLVHLLRQTRVVKCEKTMDSICYSGRSPVIASKVDIMLKLHRAE' A
#
# COMPACT_ATOMS: atom_id res chain seq x y z
N MET A 1 5.47 11.11 17.78
CA MET A 1 4.79 10.18 16.84
C MET A 1 4.94 8.70 17.24
N ARG A 2 4.55 8.28 18.45
CA ARG A 2 4.65 6.85 18.86
C ARG A 2 3.39 6.04 18.55
N LEU A 3 2.21 6.65 18.72
CA LEU A 3 0.92 6.01 18.48
C LEU A 3 0.66 5.74 17.00
N GLY A 4 1.00 6.68 16.10
CA GLY A 4 0.84 6.49 14.66
C GLY A 4 1.65 5.32 14.11
N LEU A 5 2.90 5.15 14.57
CA LEU A 5 3.72 4.00 14.18
C LEU A 5 3.12 2.67 14.67
N LEU A 6 2.60 2.64 15.89
CA LEU A 6 1.93 1.46 16.44
C LEU A 6 0.67 1.12 15.64
N GLN A 7 -0.17 2.12 15.34
CA GLN A 7 -1.38 1.93 14.56
C GLN A 7 -1.09 1.42 13.14
N VAL A 8 -0.08 1.98 12.46
CA VAL A 8 0.32 1.51 11.13
C VAL A 8 0.82 0.07 11.18
N LYS A 9 1.63 -0.30 12.16
CA LYS A 9 2.14 -1.67 12.31
C LYS A 9 1.02 -2.68 12.57
N LEU A 10 0.14 -2.39 13.52
CA LEU A 10 -0.99 -3.28 13.85
C LEU A 10 -1.97 -3.40 12.68
N GLY A 11 -2.30 -2.28 12.04
CA GLY A 11 -3.17 -2.26 10.86
C GLY A 11 -2.56 -3.06 9.70
N LEU A 12 -1.27 -2.88 9.43
CA LEU A 12 -0.56 -3.60 8.36
C LEU A 12 -0.52 -5.10 8.63
N VAL A 13 -0.19 -5.53 9.85
CA VAL A 13 -0.18 -6.96 10.19
C VAL A 13 -1.58 -7.54 10.07
N HIS A 14 -2.61 -6.86 10.55
CA HIS A 14 -3.98 -7.35 10.45
C HIS A 14 -4.43 -7.49 8.99
N LEU A 15 -4.14 -6.49 8.16
CA LEU A 15 -4.47 -6.48 6.74
C LEU A 15 -3.75 -7.61 6.01
N LEU A 16 -2.44 -7.80 6.22
CA LEU A 16 -1.66 -8.85 5.56
C LEU A 16 -1.99 -10.26 6.06
N ARG A 17 -2.51 -10.40 7.29
CA ARG A 17 -2.96 -11.71 7.81
C ARG A 17 -4.25 -12.19 7.15
N GLN A 18 -5.14 -11.27 6.79
CA GLN A 18 -6.44 -11.59 6.21
C GLN A 18 -6.48 -11.43 4.70
N THR A 19 -5.52 -10.70 4.12
CA THR A 19 -5.49 -10.40 2.70
C THR A 19 -4.11 -10.62 2.11
N ARG A 20 -4.08 -11.21 0.92
CA ARG A 20 -2.91 -11.34 0.08
C ARG A 20 -2.97 -10.28 -1.02
N VAL A 21 -1.96 -9.41 -1.05
CA VAL A 21 -1.81 -8.38 -2.07
C VAL A 21 -1.08 -8.99 -3.28
N VAL A 22 -1.68 -8.88 -4.47
CA VAL A 22 -1.15 -9.44 -5.71
C VAL A 22 -1.11 -8.35 -6.78
N LYS A 23 -0.10 -8.39 -7.65
CA LYS A 23 -0.03 -7.54 -8.84
C LYS A 23 -1.19 -7.87 -9.79
N CYS A 24 -1.67 -6.87 -10.51
CA CYS A 24 -2.63 -7.03 -11.59
C CYS A 24 -2.06 -6.51 -12.90
N GLU A 25 -2.74 -6.75 -14.02
CA GLU A 25 -2.34 -6.26 -15.35
C GLU A 25 -2.16 -4.74 -15.41
N LYS A 26 -2.84 -4.00 -14.51
CA LYS A 26 -2.77 -2.53 -14.42
C LYS A 26 -1.73 -2.04 -13.43
N THR A 27 -1.05 -2.94 -12.71
CA THR A 27 0.01 -2.56 -11.77
C THR A 27 1.22 -2.11 -12.59
N MET A 28 1.65 -0.87 -12.39
CA MET A 28 2.87 -0.33 -13.01
C MET A 28 4.12 -1.07 -12.53
N ASP A 29 5.08 -1.27 -13.43
CA ASP A 29 6.34 -1.96 -13.12
C ASP A 29 7.23 -1.18 -12.15
N SER A 30 7.21 0.15 -12.25
CA SER A 30 7.95 1.06 -11.38
C SER A 30 7.06 2.20 -10.91
N ILE A 31 7.16 2.54 -9.63
CA ILE A 31 6.40 3.64 -9.02
C ILE A 31 7.06 4.97 -9.39
N CYS A 32 6.29 5.87 -10.01
CA CYS A 32 6.72 7.25 -10.25
C CYS A 32 6.18 8.17 -9.15
N TYR A 33 7.06 8.82 -8.39
CA TYR A 33 6.65 9.71 -7.31
C TYR A 33 6.30 11.12 -7.80
N SER A 34 5.36 11.78 -7.11
CA SER A 34 4.99 13.18 -7.37
C SER A 34 5.94 14.14 -6.64
N GLY A 35 6.65 14.98 -7.39
CA GLY A 35 7.54 16.00 -6.83
C GLY A 35 6.84 17.22 -6.24
N ARG A 36 5.50 17.30 -6.33
CA ARG A 36 4.70 18.43 -5.80
C ARG A 36 3.93 18.10 -4.52
N SER A 37 4.02 16.86 -4.04
CA SER A 37 3.32 16.42 -2.83
C SER A 37 4.18 16.66 -1.58
N PRO A 38 3.61 17.21 -0.48
CA PRO A 38 4.31 17.36 0.80
C PRO A 38 4.60 16.01 1.48
N VAL A 39 4.01 14.92 0.98
CA VAL A 39 4.25 13.54 1.40
C VAL A 39 4.71 12.70 0.21
N ILE A 40 5.43 11.61 0.46
CA ILE A 40 5.77 10.63 -0.58
C ILE A 40 4.47 10.05 -1.13
N ALA A 41 4.12 10.45 -2.35
CA ALA A 41 2.91 10.02 -3.03
C ALA A 41 3.26 9.61 -4.46
N SER A 42 2.55 8.62 -4.98
CA SER A 42 2.64 8.26 -6.40
C SER A 42 2.03 9.36 -7.25
N LYS A 43 2.57 9.56 -8.45
CA LYS A 43 2.02 10.48 -9.47
C LYS A 43 0.70 9.95 -10.06
N VAL A 44 0.50 8.64 -10.00
CA VAL A 44 -0.63 7.89 -10.55
C VAL A 44 -1.09 6.81 -9.58
N ASP A 45 -2.36 6.41 -9.65
CA ASP A 45 -2.91 5.40 -8.75
C ASP A 45 -2.22 4.04 -8.90
N ILE A 46 -1.88 3.42 -7.77
CA ILE A 46 -1.26 2.09 -7.74
C ILE A 46 -2.38 1.05 -7.65
N MET A 47 -2.74 0.44 -8.77
CA MET A 47 -3.74 -0.63 -8.80
C MET A 47 -3.15 -1.95 -8.34
N LEU A 48 -3.83 -2.59 -7.38
CA LEU A 48 -3.47 -3.89 -6.80
C LEU A 48 -4.72 -4.76 -6.65
N LYS A 49 -4.55 -6.08 -6.72
CA LYS A 49 -5.60 -7.05 -6.40
C LYS A 49 -5.44 -7.51 -4.95
N LEU A 50 -6.55 -7.58 -4.23
CA LEU A 50 -6.63 -8.10 -2.86
C LEU A 50 -7.37 -9.43 -2.91
N HIS A 51 -6.71 -10.50 -2.46
CA HIS A 51 -7.34 -11.79 -2.24
C HIS A 51 -7.49 -12.02 -0.73
N ARG A 52 -8.56 -12.67 -0.30
CA ARG A 52 -8.66 -13.10 1.11
C ARG A 52 -7.64 -14.22 1.35
N ALA A 53 -6.84 -14.10 2.40
CA ALA A 53 -5.99 -15.18 2.87
C ALA A 53 -6.88 -16.17 3.63
N GLU A 54 -6.90 -17.42 3.17
CA GLU A 54 -7.57 -18.55 3.83
C GLU A 54 -6.79 -19.01 5.06
#